data_AF-A0A968UA12-F1
#
_entry.id   AF-A0A968UA12-F1
#
_cell.length_a   1.000
_cell.length_b   1.000
_cell.length_c   1.000
_cell.angle_alpha   90.00
_cell.angle_beta   90.00
_cell.angle_gamma   90.00
#
_symmetry.space_group_name_H-M   'P 1'
#
loop_
_entity.id
_entity.type
_entity.pdbx_description
1 polymer ?
#
loop_
_entity_poly.entity_id
_entity_poly.type
_entity_poly.pdbx_seq_one_letter_code
_entity_poly.pdbx_strand_id
1 'polypeptide(L)'
;MSIFVIGALGFGLMTVLQTSQTESSKIKARTENSRALDFISDEVRRARTIGTDGTNAGRTFDPTTETIVLSLDIPSITASGRIVYYLKSTGLGNWKGPQVLYRWGPPLDADGNYTTAAWGHEALIDGINDTPIASSALTSSCPSPGLVSPVSDPPSGFYACITGTNTAQLFLTGQTKTASGEYDDSQTNDSQVVARARIRDADDTDTYTGISWSVKSLGGKYECSRSTSPATLWDMRTDFGSDSTDPDNTTKWIQNSSIGTQPQPIEVDSSKPLTITSSAIGPGTGCNSVGNSSTDGSEDLRDYGENISHTINFDNPTTFNGDRDDDAYNTSQVDSTKSGVRFLKKGDVPKFGGYTANPSSPSPDDQPSLGKFLYDKHMTIISPTNITIDDPSTPLVDERLTNPETQFIIPTKEELLADLTLTAAEKAAFSLLGDDQRIIAVEVGQDSDELANGDPNPGFDLQDNIFIVTSDIFSKKFPSTSFLPYP
;
A
#
# COMPACT_ATOMS: atom_id res chain seq x y z
N MET A 1 -46.22 -5.33 43.35
CA MET A 1 -45.73 -5.35 41.95
C MET A 1 -44.58 -4.35 41.66
N SER A 2 -44.03 -3.62 42.64
CA SER A 2 -42.92 -2.66 42.37
C SER A 2 -41.51 -3.25 42.59
N ILE A 3 -41.36 -4.27 43.45
CA ILE A 3 -40.06 -4.88 43.79
C ILE A 3 -39.52 -5.78 42.65
N PHE A 4 -40.41 -6.40 41.87
CA PHE A 4 -40.03 -7.24 40.73
C PHE A 4 -39.49 -6.44 39.54
N VAL A 5 -39.95 -5.20 39.35
CA VAL A 5 -39.51 -4.34 38.23
C VAL A 5 -38.10 -3.78 38.49
N ILE A 6 -37.77 -3.47 39.74
CA ILE A 6 -36.43 -2.98 40.13
C ILE A 6 -35.38 -4.10 40.02
N GLY A 7 -35.73 -5.35 40.35
CA GLY A 7 -34.84 -6.51 40.20
C GLY A 7 -34.53 -6.86 38.73
N ALA A 8 -35.55 -6.80 37.85
CA ALA A 8 -35.39 -7.10 36.42
C ALA A 8 -34.50 -6.06 35.69
N LEU A 9 -34.64 -4.78 36.03
CA LEU A 9 -33.82 -3.71 35.46
C LEU A 9 -32.36 -3.76 35.96
N GLY A 10 -32.13 -4.13 37.22
CA GLY A 10 -30.78 -4.33 37.76
C GLY A 10 -30.03 -5.48 37.10
N PHE A 11 -30.72 -6.60 36.83
CA PHE A 11 -30.15 -7.74 36.10
C PHE A 11 -29.85 -7.41 34.63
N GLY A 12 -30.75 -6.67 33.97
CA GLY A 12 -30.53 -6.20 32.59
C GLY A 12 -29.32 -5.27 32.47
N LEU A 13 -29.17 -4.30 33.37
CA LEU A 13 -28.03 -3.38 33.37
C LEU A 13 -26.70 -4.09 33.65
N MET A 14 -26.68 -5.03 34.60
CA MET A 14 -25.47 -5.82 34.89
C MET A 14 -25.05 -6.68 33.70
N THR A 15 -26.00 -7.29 33.00
CA THR A 15 -25.76 -8.08 31.79
C THR A 15 -25.18 -7.21 30.66
N VAL A 16 -25.71 -6.00 30.45
CA VAL A 16 -25.20 -5.06 29.44
C VAL A 16 -23.78 -4.57 29.78
N LEU A 17 -23.49 -4.29 31.04
CA LEU A 17 -22.15 -3.88 31.48
C LEU A 17 -21.12 -5.01 31.34
N GLN A 18 -21.48 -6.23 31.70
CA GLN A 18 -20.62 -7.41 31.52
C GLN A 18 -20.34 -7.69 30.04
N THR A 19 -21.37 -7.57 29.20
CA THR A 19 -21.23 -7.71 27.74
C THR A 19 -20.30 -6.63 27.16
N SER A 20 -20.51 -5.37 27.54
CA SER A 20 -19.69 -4.24 27.08
C SER A 20 -18.21 -4.37 27.49
N GLN A 21 -17.92 -4.79 28.72
CA GLN A 21 -16.55 -5.04 29.18
C GLN A 21 -15.88 -6.20 28.43
N THR A 22 -16.65 -7.26 28.15
CA THR A 22 -16.19 -8.43 27.40
C THR A 22 -15.85 -8.04 25.95
N GLU A 23 -16.72 -7.31 25.26
CA GLU A 23 -16.46 -6.80 23.90
C GLU A 23 -15.28 -5.83 23.85
N SER A 24 -15.15 -4.92 24.82
CA SER A 24 -13.99 -4.01 24.90
C SER A 24 -12.67 -4.78 25.09
N SER A 25 -12.68 -5.84 25.90
CA SER A 25 -11.50 -6.69 26.12
C SER A 25 -11.12 -7.48 24.86
N LYS A 26 -12.11 -7.93 24.07
CA LYS A 26 -11.87 -8.60 22.77
C LYS A 26 -11.23 -7.66 21.75
N ILE A 27 -11.73 -6.44 21.62
CA ILE A 27 -11.17 -5.45 20.70
C ILE A 27 -9.72 -5.14 21.06
N LYS A 28 -9.42 -5.00 22.36
CA LYS A 28 -8.04 -4.80 22.83
C LYS A 28 -7.16 -6.00 22.49
N ALA A 29 -7.58 -7.23 22.80
CA ALA A 29 -6.81 -8.43 22.49
C ALA A 29 -6.52 -8.56 20.99
N ARG A 30 -7.51 -8.30 20.13
CA ARG A 30 -7.32 -8.29 18.67
C ARG A 30 -6.34 -7.21 18.22
N THR A 31 -6.46 -6.00 18.75
CA THR A 31 -5.58 -4.88 18.40
C THR A 31 -4.13 -5.17 18.79
N GLU A 32 -3.90 -5.72 19.99
CA GLU A 32 -2.55 -6.09 20.43
C GLU A 32 -2.01 -7.28 19.62
N ASN A 33 -2.83 -8.29 19.30
CA ASN A 33 -2.42 -9.39 18.42
C ASN A 33 -1.99 -8.90 17.03
N SER A 34 -2.75 -7.98 16.44
CA SER A 34 -2.41 -7.39 15.15
C SER A 34 -1.08 -6.62 15.22
N ARG A 35 -0.88 -5.79 16.25
CA ARG A 35 0.39 -5.07 16.46
C ARG A 35 1.58 -6.01 16.63
N ALA A 36 1.41 -7.09 17.38
CA ALA A 36 2.46 -8.10 17.56
C ALA A 36 2.80 -8.77 16.22
N LEU A 37 1.81 -9.16 15.43
CA LEU A 37 2.05 -9.75 14.11
C LEU A 37 2.69 -8.79 13.12
N ASP A 38 2.29 -7.52 13.10
CA ASP A 38 2.90 -6.50 12.24
C ASP A 38 4.38 -6.34 12.59
N PHE A 39 4.70 -6.25 13.88
CA PHE A 39 6.07 -6.18 14.38
C PHE A 39 6.90 -7.41 13.98
N ILE A 40 6.39 -8.62 14.19
CA ILE A 40 7.09 -9.86 13.82
C ILE A 40 7.28 -9.92 12.30
N SER A 41 6.27 -9.51 11.53
CA SER A 41 6.30 -9.53 10.07
C SER A 41 7.37 -8.59 9.51
N ASP A 42 7.57 -7.42 10.12
CA ASP A 42 8.64 -6.51 9.75
C ASP A 42 10.03 -7.09 10.05
N GLU A 43 10.22 -7.79 11.16
CA GLU A 43 11.48 -8.50 11.41
C GLU A 43 11.68 -9.69 10.46
N VAL A 44 10.62 -10.42 10.10
CA VAL A 44 10.68 -11.48 9.08
C VAL A 44 11.10 -10.90 7.72
N ARG A 45 10.58 -9.73 7.33
CA ARG A 45 10.98 -9.03 6.10
C ARG A 45 12.43 -8.58 6.10
N ARG A 46 12.99 -8.27 7.27
CA ARG A 46 14.41 -7.93 7.45
C ARG A 46 15.33 -9.15 7.49
N ALA A 47 14.78 -10.33 7.74
CA ALA A 47 15.55 -11.56 7.77
C ALA A 47 16.03 -11.98 6.38
N ARG A 48 17.19 -12.62 6.34
CA ARG A 48 17.75 -13.34 5.19
C ARG A 48 17.23 -14.77 5.15
N THR A 49 17.22 -15.43 6.30
CA THR A 49 16.67 -16.79 6.44
C THR A 49 15.79 -16.91 7.67
N ILE A 50 14.78 -17.77 7.55
CA ILE A 50 13.84 -18.15 8.59
C ILE A 50 14.13 -19.60 8.96
N GLY A 51 14.28 -19.85 10.26
CA GLY A 51 14.48 -21.17 10.85
C GLY A 51 13.45 -21.47 11.95
N THR A 52 13.50 -22.70 12.45
CA THR A 52 12.55 -23.25 13.43
C THR A 52 13.21 -23.66 14.75
N ASP A 53 14.49 -23.34 14.92
CA ASP A 53 15.26 -23.70 16.12
C ASP A 53 16.06 -22.50 16.65
N GLY A 54 16.37 -22.51 17.94
CA GLY A 54 17.15 -21.46 18.59
C GLY A 54 18.63 -21.79 18.75
N THR A 55 19.15 -22.81 18.08
CA THR A 55 20.54 -23.26 18.29
C THR A 55 21.57 -22.19 17.92
N ASN A 56 21.19 -21.29 17.01
CA ASN A 56 22.04 -20.19 16.52
C ASN A 56 21.67 -18.82 17.13
N ALA A 57 20.92 -18.79 18.24
CA ALA A 57 20.47 -17.55 18.89
C ALA A 57 21.57 -16.81 19.68
N GLY A 58 22.78 -17.38 19.76
CA GLY A 58 23.91 -16.83 20.51
C GLY A 58 24.13 -17.49 21.89
N ARG A 59 25.22 -17.14 22.57
CA ARG A 59 25.79 -17.90 23.72
C ARG A 59 24.98 -17.89 25.02
N THR A 60 23.88 -17.14 25.12
CA THR A 60 23.12 -16.97 26.37
C THR A 60 21.65 -17.36 26.27
N PHE A 61 21.17 -17.73 25.08
CA PHE A 61 19.82 -18.27 24.90
C PHE A 61 19.86 -19.78 25.13
N ASP A 62 18.95 -20.32 25.95
CA ASP A 62 18.82 -21.75 26.18
C ASP A 62 17.60 -22.28 25.40
N PRO A 63 17.79 -22.84 24.18
CA PRO A 63 16.68 -23.28 23.35
C PRO A 63 15.93 -24.50 23.92
N THR A 64 16.39 -25.10 25.03
CA THR A 64 15.80 -26.32 25.58
C THR A 64 14.65 -26.06 26.55
N THR A 65 14.52 -24.83 27.05
CA THR A 65 13.52 -24.46 28.07
C THR A 65 12.26 -23.81 27.50
N GLU A 66 12.22 -23.56 26.19
CA GLU A 66 11.17 -22.77 25.55
C GLU A 66 10.61 -23.40 24.28
N THR A 67 9.37 -23.04 23.95
CA THR A 67 8.71 -23.47 22.70
C THR A 67 9.04 -22.48 21.60
N ILE A 68 10.01 -22.82 20.76
CA ILE A 68 10.53 -21.94 19.71
C ILE A 68 9.62 -21.97 18.49
N VAL A 69 9.18 -20.81 18.03
CA VAL A 69 8.29 -20.67 16.88
C VAL A 69 9.03 -20.15 15.65
N LEU A 70 9.90 -19.15 15.80
CA LEU A 70 10.69 -18.61 14.69
C LEU A 70 12.11 -18.32 15.14
N SER A 71 13.06 -18.49 14.21
CA SER A 71 14.42 -17.98 14.32
C SER A 71 14.77 -17.21 13.07
N LEU A 72 15.20 -15.96 13.23
CA LEU A 72 15.44 -15.02 12.14
C LEU A 72 16.92 -14.66 12.08
N ASP A 73 17.52 -14.90 10.92
CA ASP A 73 18.87 -14.47 10.58
C ASP A 73 18.81 -13.11 9.89
N ILE A 74 19.16 -12.04 10.59
CA ILE A 74 19.07 -10.67 10.06
C ILE A 74 20.48 -10.15 9.77
N PRO A 75 20.83 -9.83 8.50
CA PRO A 75 22.18 -9.46 8.12
C PRO A 75 22.77 -8.25 8.84
N SER A 76 21.94 -7.26 9.20
CA SER A 76 22.39 -6.03 9.88
C SER A 76 22.80 -6.25 11.34
N ILE A 77 22.53 -7.44 11.89
CA ILE A 77 22.94 -7.81 13.24
C ILE A 77 24.33 -8.45 13.16
N THR A 78 25.36 -7.66 13.48
CA THR A 78 26.77 -8.08 13.41
C THR A 78 27.18 -9.11 14.47
N ALA A 79 26.37 -9.28 15.51
CA ALA A 79 26.52 -10.37 16.46
C ALA A 79 26.07 -11.67 15.78
N SER A 80 26.85 -12.75 15.89
CA SER A 80 26.59 -14.06 15.29
C SER A 80 25.38 -14.81 15.90
N GLY A 81 24.29 -14.10 16.20
CA GLY A 81 23.08 -14.61 16.82
C GLY A 81 21.87 -14.36 15.92
N ARG A 82 20.85 -15.21 16.06
CA ARG A 82 19.54 -15.07 15.44
C ARG A 82 18.52 -14.53 16.42
N ILE A 83 17.61 -13.68 15.95
CA ILE A 83 16.45 -13.28 16.74
C ILE A 83 15.54 -14.50 16.89
N VAL A 84 15.05 -14.77 18.09
CA VAL A 84 14.18 -15.93 18.35
C VAL A 84 12.84 -15.48 18.92
N TYR A 85 11.76 -15.96 18.33
CA TYR A 85 10.42 -15.85 18.88
C TYR A 85 10.01 -17.17 19.50
N TYR A 86 9.59 -17.12 20.75
CA TYR A 86 9.27 -18.32 21.51
C TYR A 86 8.13 -18.06 22.51
N LEU A 87 7.39 -19.11 22.80
CA LEU A 87 6.35 -19.11 23.82
C LEU A 87 6.91 -19.61 25.14
N LYS A 88 6.47 -18.95 26.22
CA LYS A 88 6.73 -19.39 27.59
C LYS A 88 5.42 -19.48 28.34
N SER A 89 5.15 -20.64 28.93
CA SER A 89 4.00 -20.80 29.82
C SER A 89 4.24 -20.02 31.12
N THR A 90 3.26 -19.22 31.53
CA THR A 90 3.36 -18.38 32.72
C THR A 90 2.51 -18.96 33.83
N GLY A 91 3.13 -19.74 34.73
CA GLY A 91 2.56 -20.07 36.04
C GLY A 91 2.56 -18.90 37.03
N LEU A 92 2.85 -17.67 36.58
CA LEU A 92 3.10 -16.49 37.42
C LEU A 92 2.04 -15.42 37.21
N GLY A 93 1.40 -14.98 38.30
CA GLY A 93 0.15 -14.21 38.32
C GLY A 93 0.17 -12.76 37.80
N ASN A 94 1.28 -12.29 37.20
CA ASN A 94 1.35 -10.94 36.64
C ASN A 94 0.94 -10.88 35.15
N TRP A 95 0.90 -12.01 34.46
CA TRP A 95 0.57 -12.09 33.04
C TRP A 95 -0.89 -12.49 32.84
N LYS A 96 -1.54 -11.91 31.82
CA LYS A 96 -2.87 -12.34 31.40
C LYS A 96 -2.65 -13.55 30.49
N GLY A 97 -3.35 -14.66 30.69
CA GLY A 97 -3.22 -15.83 29.81
C GLY A 97 -2.27 -16.93 30.31
N PRO A 98 -2.39 -18.13 29.71
CA PRO A 98 -1.54 -19.27 30.04
C PRO A 98 -0.14 -19.19 29.40
N GLN A 99 0.01 -18.41 28.31
CA GLN A 99 1.26 -18.23 27.60
C GLN A 99 1.55 -16.76 27.28
N VAL A 100 2.83 -16.45 27.19
CA VAL A 100 3.37 -15.14 26.77
C VAL A 100 4.33 -15.37 25.61
N LEU A 101 4.20 -14.55 24.58
CA LEU A 101 5.12 -14.51 23.44
C LEU A 101 6.29 -13.60 23.77
N TYR A 102 7.50 -14.17 23.71
CA TYR A 102 8.73 -13.46 23.92
C TYR A 102 9.55 -13.37 22.64
N ARG A 103 10.36 -12.32 22.59
CA ARG A 103 11.41 -12.10 21.62
C ARG A 103 12.77 -12.12 22.32
N TRP A 104 13.70 -12.89 21.79
CA TRP A 104 15.11 -12.86 22.13
C TRP A 104 15.88 -12.14 21.03
N GLY A 105 16.55 -11.04 21.36
CA GLY A 105 17.29 -10.25 20.38
C GLY A 105 17.92 -8.99 20.98
N PRO A 106 18.64 -8.21 20.17
CA PRO A 106 19.06 -6.87 20.55
C PRO A 106 17.83 -5.95 20.66
N PRO A 107 17.87 -4.93 21.54
CA PRO A 107 16.78 -3.98 21.65
C PRO A 107 16.78 -3.00 20.49
N LEU A 108 15.59 -2.50 20.19
CA LEU A 108 15.34 -1.50 19.15
C LEU A 108 15.38 -0.09 19.74
N ASP A 109 15.86 0.87 18.96
CA ASP A 109 15.72 2.30 19.30
C ASP A 109 14.35 2.86 18.89
N ALA A 110 14.15 4.17 19.13
CA ALA A 110 12.89 4.85 18.80
C ALA A 110 12.59 4.87 17.29
N ASP A 111 13.60 4.69 16.45
CA ASP A 111 13.50 4.67 14.99
C ASP A 111 13.34 3.23 14.47
N GLY A 112 13.32 2.23 15.35
CA GLY A 112 13.17 0.81 14.99
C GLY A 112 14.45 0.18 14.43
N ASN A 113 15.63 0.73 14.74
CA ASN A 113 16.92 0.16 14.38
C ASN A 113 17.49 -0.70 15.52
N TYR A 114 18.27 -1.72 15.18
CA TYR A 114 18.96 -2.55 16.17
C TYR A 114 20.08 -1.78 16.84
N THR A 115 20.08 -1.79 18.17
CA THR A 115 21.15 -1.17 18.95
C THR A 115 22.24 -2.17 19.31
N THR A 116 23.40 -1.68 19.74
CA THR A 116 24.52 -2.51 20.23
C THR A 116 24.37 -2.93 21.70
N ALA A 117 23.21 -2.70 22.32
CA ALA A 117 22.97 -3.05 23.71
C ALA A 117 22.87 -4.58 23.89
N ALA A 118 22.92 -5.01 25.15
CA ALA A 118 22.89 -6.43 25.50
C ALA A 118 21.59 -7.09 25.01
N TRP A 119 21.73 -8.31 24.48
CA TRP A 119 20.59 -9.14 24.09
C TRP A 119 19.77 -9.51 25.32
N GLY A 120 18.45 -9.56 25.15
CA GLY A 120 17.54 -9.84 26.24
C GLY A 120 16.26 -10.51 25.79
N HIS A 121 15.53 -11.02 26.78
CA HIS A 121 14.18 -11.53 26.62
C HIS A 121 13.19 -10.37 26.78
N GLU A 122 12.39 -10.11 25.75
CA GLU A 122 11.38 -9.07 25.73
C GLU A 122 9.99 -9.71 25.59
N ALA A 123 9.09 -9.43 26.53
CA ALA A 123 7.71 -9.88 26.43
C ALA A 123 6.97 -8.97 25.44
N LEU A 124 6.48 -9.53 24.34
CA LEU A 124 5.77 -8.76 23.32
C LEU A 124 4.28 -8.70 23.60
N ILE A 125 3.69 -9.85 23.90
CA ILE A 125 2.25 -9.96 24.14
C ILE A 125 1.96 -11.10 25.09
N ASP A 126 0.98 -10.89 25.96
CA ASP A 126 0.40 -11.89 26.84
C ASP A 126 -0.99 -12.30 26.33
N GLY A 127 -1.62 -13.26 26.99
CA GLY A 127 -2.97 -13.69 26.65
C GLY A 127 -3.00 -14.73 25.55
N ILE A 128 -1.89 -15.44 25.31
CA ILE A 128 -1.82 -16.42 24.22
C ILE A 128 -2.46 -17.73 24.67
N ASN A 129 -3.30 -18.31 23.80
CA ASN A 129 -4.03 -19.54 24.07
C ASN A 129 -3.08 -20.75 24.13
N ASP A 130 -3.17 -21.60 25.14
CA ASP A 130 -2.37 -22.82 25.26
C ASP A 130 -3.07 -24.09 24.73
N THR A 131 -4.28 -23.95 24.20
CA THR A 131 -5.06 -25.03 23.59
C THR A 131 -4.34 -25.61 22.37
N PRO A 132 -4.01 -26.91 22.37
CA PRO A 132 -3.44 -27.63 21.23
C PRO A 132 -4.29 -27.48 19.96
N ILE A 133 -3.67 -27.10 18.84
CA ILE A 133 -4.36 -26.99 17.54
C ILE A 133 -4.50 -28.38 16.93
N ALA A 134 -5.70 -28.71 16.46
CA ALA A 134 -5.97 -29.99 15.82
C ALA A 134 -5.09 -30.18 14.56
N SER A 135 -4.51 -31.38 14.40
CA SER A 135 -3.64 -31.71 13.26
C SER A 135 -4.32 -31.52 11.89
N SER A 136 -5.63 -31.73 11.81
CA SER A 136 -6.43 -31.45 10.61
C SER A 136 -6.44 -29.96 10.24
N ALA A 137 -6.55 -29.06 11.22
CA ALA A 137 -6.48 -27.62 11.01
C ALA A 137 -5.08 -27.21 10.51
N LEU A 138 -4.01 -27.79 11.08
CA LEU A 138 -2.63 -27.54 10.65
C LEU A 138 -2.37 -27.97 9.21
N THR A 139 -2.90 -29.12 8.78
CA THR A 139 -2.74 -29.58 7.39
C THR A 139 -3.44 -28.68 6.38
N SER A 140 -4.53 -28.02 6.78
CA SER A 140 -5.23 -27.04 5.94
C SER A 140 -4.56 -25.67 5.93
N SER A 141 -3.98 -25.24 7.05
CA SER A 141 -3.33 -23.92 7.18
C SER A 141 -1.86 -23.93 6.74
N CYS A 142 -1.21 -25.09 6.71
CA CYS A 142 0.16 -25.28 6.27
C CYS A 142 0.30 -26.48 5.32
N PRO A 143 -0.13 -26.36 4.05
CA PRO A 143 0.01 -27.44 3.09
C PRO A 143 1.48 -27.68 2.74
N SER A 144 1.83 -28.93 2.43
CA SER A 144 3.16 -29.30 1.92
C SER A 144 3.51 -28.47 0.67
N PRO A 145 4.74 -27.91 0.54
CA PRO A 145 5.96 -28.20 1.31
C PRO A 145 6.18 -27.35 2.56
N GLY A 146 5.15 -26.68 3.09
CA GLY A 146 5.26 -25.87 4.31
C GLY A 146 5.65 -26.70 5.55
N LEU A 147 6.54 -26.16 6.36
CA LEU A 147 6.96 -26.68 7.66
C LEU A 147 6.24 -25.92 8.77
N VAL A 148 5.48 -26.62 9.60
CA VAL A 148 4.88 -26.06 10.82
C VAL A 148 5.95 -25.90 11.89
N SER A 149 5.97 -24.72 12.51
CA SER A 149 6.83 -24.39 13.65
C SER A 149 5.97 -23.82 14.79
N PRO A 150 6.14 -24.26 16.05
CA PRO A 150 7.09 -25.27 16.52
C PRO A 150 6.83 -26.64 15.89
N VAL A 151 7.90 -27.43 15.70
CA VAL A 151 7.83 -28.79 15.12
C VAL A 151 7.28 -29.82 16.12
N SER A 152 7.09 -29.42 17.39
CA SER A 152 6.54 -30.27 18.45
C SER A 152 5.01 -30.39 18.39
N ASP A 153 4.52 -31.53 18.87
CA ASP A 153 3.15 -32.05 18.73
C ASP A 153 2.15 -31.45 19.74
N PRO A 154 0.98 -30.95 19.29
CA PRO A 154 0.81 -29.93 18.26
C PRO A 154 1.01 -28.50 18.83
N PRO A 155 1.28 -27.49 17.98
CA PRO A 155 1.38 -26.10 18.42
C PRO A 155 0.11 -25.59 19.12
N SER A 156 0.29 -24.61 19.99
CA SER A 156 -0.80 -23.86 20.61
C SER A 156 -0.54 -22.36 20.53
N GLY A 157 -1.61 -21.59 20.34
CA GLY A 157 -1.59 -20.13 20.45
C GLY A 157 -0.86 -19.42 19.32
N PHE A 158 0.46 -19.57 19.21
CA PHE A 158 1.28 -18.96 18.17
C PHE A 158 2.06 -20.03 17.40
N TYR A 159 1.90 -20.04 16.08
CA TYR A 159 2.64 -20.92 15.19
C TYR A 159 2.92 -20.26 13.85
N ALA A 160 3.90 -20.80 13.13
CA ALA A 160 4.27 -20.35 11.81
C ALA A 160 4.24 -21.53 10.82
N CYS A 161 3.76 -21.28 9.61
CA CYS A 161 3.97 -22.15 8.47
C CYS A 161 5.08 -21.57 7.60
N ILE A 162 6.22 -22.24 7.53
CA ILE A 162 7.40 -21.78 6.81
C ILE A 162 7.51 -22.53 5.50
N THR A 163 7.49 -21.81 4.38
CA THR A 163 7.70 -22.37 3.04
C THR A 163 9.07 -21.99 2.53
N GLY A 164 9.91 -22.99 2.23
CA GLY A 164 11.32 -22.78 1.90
C GLY A 164 12.13 -22.28 3.10
N THR A 165 13.04 -21.34 2.88
CA THR A 165 13.84 -20.70 3.95
C THR A 165 13.49 -19.23 4.14
N ASN A 166 12.49 -18.73 3.42
CA ASN A 166 12.28 -17.30 3.28
C ASN A 166 10.82 -16.85 3.36
N THR A 167 9.82 -17.72 3.40
CA THR A 167 8.42 -17.29 3.50
C THR A 167 7.82 -17.89 4.76
N ALA A 168 7.18 -17.08 5.59
CA ALA A 168 6.46 -17.53 6.79
C ALA A 168 5.04 -16.94 6.80
N GLN A 169 4.07 -17.81 7.00
CA GLN A 169 2.71 -17.44 7.38
C GLN A 169 2.56 -17.59 8.88
N LEU A 170 2.27 -16.50 9.56
CA LEU A 170 2.18 -16.41 11.01
C LEU A 170 0.72 -16.54 11.43
N PHE A 171 0.47 -17.28 12.49
CA PHE A 171 -0.86 -17.45 13.08
C PHE A 171 -0.77 -17.20 14.58
N LEU A 172 -1.54 -16.22 15.06
CA LEU A 172 -1.60 -15.86 16.47
C LEU A 172 -3.04 -15.91 16.97
N THR A 173 -3.25 -16.70 18.01
CA THR A 173 -4.52 -16.91 18.68
C THR A 173 -4.41 -16.40 20.11
N GLY A 174 -5.04 -15.25 20.34
CA GLY A 174 -5.21 -14.69 21.69
C GLY A 174 -6.46 -15.23 22.37
N GLN A 175 -6.47 -15.21 23.70
CA GLN A 175 -7.56 -15.62 24.56
C GLN A 175 -7.90 -14.53 25.58
N THR A 176 -9.20 -14.33 25.82
CA THR A 176 -9.69 -13.38 26.82
C THR A 176 -10.29 -14.09 28.02
N LYS A 177 -10.09 -13.55 29.23
CA LYS A 177 -10.84 -13.99 30.40
C LYS A 177 -12.25 -13.42 30.36
N THR A 178 -13.22 -14.28 30.64
CA THR A 178 -14.60 -13.92 30.92
C THR A 178 -14.71 -13.16 32.24
N ALA A 179 -15.88 -12.56 32.50
CA ALA A 179 -16.16 -11.86 33.76
C ALA A 179 -16.09 -12.76 35.01
N SER A 180 -16.18 -14.08 34.87
CA SER A 180 -16.00 -15.06 35.97
C SER A 180 -14.53 -15.36 36.25
N GLY A 181 -13.59 -14.83 35.46
CA GLY A 181 -12.16 -15.11 35.57
C GLY A 181 -11.72 -16.39 34.86
N GLU A 182 -12.67 -17.15 34.28
CA GLU A 182 -12.40 -18.30 33.42
C GLU A 182 -12.00 -17.82 32.02
N TYR A 183 -11.13 -18.57 31.35
CA TYR A 183 -10.77 -18.28 29.98
C TYR A 183 -11.91 -18.68 29.03
N ASP A 184 -12.20 -17.85 28.03
CA ASP A 184 -13.18 -18.18 27.00
C ASP A 184 -12.50 -19.03 25.90
N ASP A 185 -12.61 -20.35 26.02
CA ASP A 185 -12.12 -21.30 24.99
C ASP A 185 -12.96 -21.26 23.70
N SER A 186 -14.16 -20.65 23.74
CA SER A 186 -15.08 -20.60 22.59
C SER A 186 -14.85 -19.41 21.67
N GLN A 187 -13.98 -18.47 22.06
CA GLN A 187 -13.74 -17.23 21.32
C GLN A 187 -12.23 -16.95 21.16
N THR A 188 -11.65 -17.58 20.14
CA THR A 188 -10.28 -17.36 19.70
C THR A 188 -10.20 -16.15 18.75
N ASN A 189 -9.26 -15.24 18.99
CA ASN A 189 -8.95 -14.17 18.04
C ASN A 189 -7.78 -14.62 17.17
N ASP A 190 -8.09 -15.25 16.04
CA ASP A 190 -7.10 -15.71 15.07
C ASP A 190 -6.69 -14.54 14.17
N SER A 191 -5.40 -14.24 14.15
CA SER A 191 -4.81 -13.26 13.24
C SER A 191 -3.74 -13.94 12.40
N GLN A 192 -3.67 -13.59 11.12
CA GLN A 192 -2.72 -14.17 10.18
C GLN A 192 -2.01 -13.11 9.33
N VAL A 193 -0.72 -13.30 9.10
CA VAL A 193 0.09 -12.46 8.19
C VAL A 193 1.07 -13.35 7.43
N VAL A 194 1.30 -13.03 6.15
CA VAL A 194 2.35 -13.65 5.34
C VAL A 194 3.50 -12.66 5.20
N ALA A 195 4.70 -13.10 5.54
CA ALA A 195 5.93 -12.32 5.41
C ALA A 195 7.00 -13.12 4.67
N ARG A 196 7.79 -12.43 3.84
CA ARG A 196 8.90 -13.02 3.07
C ARG A 196 10.22 -12.35 3.46
N ALA A 197 11.14 -13.14 4.00
CA ALA A 197 12.55 -12.82 4.18
C ALA A 197 13.23 -12.61 2.83
N ARG A 198 14.13 -11.63 2.78
CA ARG A 198 14.85 -11.24 1.55
C ARG A 198 16.00 -12.22 1.33
N ILE A 199 15.99 -12.98 0.23
CA ILE A 199 17.17 -13.75 -0.19
C ILE A 199 18.20 -12.73 -0.67
N ARG A 200 19.24 -12.49 0.13
CA ARG A 200 20.38 -11.63 -0.23
C ARG A 200 21.60 -12.51 -0.44
N ASP A 201 22.35 -12.28 -1.50
CA ASP A 201 23.69 -12.83 -1.65
C ASP A 201 24.62 -12.20 -0.60
N ALA A 202 25.45 -13.02 0.04
CA ALA A 202 26.27 -12.65 1.20
C ALA A 202 27.36 -11.58 0.90
N ASP A 203 27.59 -11.27 -0.38
CA ASP A 203 28.66 -10.38 -0.84
C ASP A 203 28.18 -8.96 -1.18
N ASP A 204 26.88 -8.68 -1.06
CA ASP A 204 26.37 -7.32 -1.19
C ASP A 204 26.48 -6.62 0.16
N THR A 205 27.60 -5.95 0.41
CA THR A 205 27.88 -5.24 1.67
C THR A 205 27.17 -3.89 1.68
N ASP A 206 26.18 -3.71 2.56
CA ASP A 206 25.78 -2.47 3.26
C ASP A 206 25.69 -1.10 2.56
N THR A 207 25.69 -1.02 1.24
CA THR A 207 25.21 0.17 0.52
C THR A 207 23.94 -0.15 -0.25
N TYR A 208 22.92 -0.65 0.44
CA TYR A 208 21.57 -0.60 -0.13
C TYR A 208 21.10 0.85 -0.02
N THR A 209 21.33 1.63 -1.08
CA THR A 209 20.62 2.88 -1.32
C THR A 209 19.17 2.62 -1.77
N GLY A 210 18.75 1.35 -1.87
CA GLY A 210 17.46 0.96 -2.42
C GLY A 210 16.28 1.62 -1.71
N ILE A 211 15.33 2.06 -2.52
CA ILE A 211 14.15 2.81 -2.11
C ILE A 211 12.96 1.85 -2.21
N SER A 212 12.17 1.76 -1.15
CA SER A 212 10.92 0.99 -1.18
C SER A 212 9.77 1.87 -1.66
N TRP A 213 9.04 1.39 -2.65
CA TRP A 213 7.86 2.04 -3.20
C TRP A 213 6.61 1.26 -2.84
N SER A 214 5.58 1.94 -2.34
CA SER A 214 4.25 1.35 -2.16
C SER A 214 3.31 1.94 -3.20
N VAL A 215 2.73 1.08 -4.05
CA VAL A 215 1.91 1.50 -5.21
C VAL A 215 0.44 1.23 -4.94
N LYS A 216 -0.41 2.27 -4.95
CA LYS A 216 -1.86 2.17 -4.79
C LYS A 216 -2.56 2.68 -6.04
N SER A 217 -3.31 1.81 -6.72
CA SER A 217 -4.16 2.23 -7.84
C SER A 217 -5.21 3.24 -7.40
N LEU A 218 -5.49 4.25 -8.24
CA LEU A 218 -6.65 5.14 -8.09
C LEU A 218 -7.88 4.64 -8.87
N GLY A 219 -7.75 3.50 -9.55
CA GLY A 219 -8.71 2.98 -10.50
C GLY A 219 -8.50 3.57 -11.89
N GLY A 220 -9.12 2.91 -12.85
CA GLY A 220 -9.17 3.25 -14.27
C GLY A 220 -10.18 2.30 -14.89
N LYS A 221 -10.95 2.78 -15.87
CA LYS A 221 -12.02 1.97 -16.47
C LYS A 221 -11.58 1.56 -17.87
N TYR A 222 -11.00 0.37 -17.91
CA TYR A 222 -10.42 -0.20 -19.12
C TYR A 222 -11.49 -1.02 -19.85
N GLU A 223 -12.31 -0.36 -20.66
CA GLU A 223 -13.32 -1.03 -21.50
C GLU A 223 -12.85 -1.14 -22.95
N CYS A 224 -12.88 -2.35 -23.50
CA CYS A 224 -12.85 -2.54 -24.95
C CYS A 224 -14.23 -2.16 -25.52
N SER A 225 -14.27 -1.29 -26.53
CA SER A 225 -15.41 -1.00 -27.45
C SER A 225 -16.81 -1.46 -26.99
N ARG A 226 -17.76 -0.51 -26.88
CA ARG A 226 -19.19 -0.78 -26.55
C ARG A 226 -19.90 -1.76 -27.49
N SER A 227 -19.29 -2.19 -28.60
CA SER A 227 -19.93 -3.02 -29.62
C SER A 227 -20.11 -4.50 -29.22
N THR A 228 -19.31 -5.02 -28.30
CA THR A 228 -19.44 -6.40 -27.80
C THR A 228 -20.03 -6.39 -26.39
N SER A 229 -21.25 -6.90 -26.24
CA SER A 229 -21.88 -7.14 -24.92
C SER A 229 -21.66 -8.60 -24.52
N PRO A 230 -21.06 -8.90 -23.35
CA PRO A 230 -20.55 -7.96 -22.33
C PRO A 230 -19.20 -7.33 -22.73
N ALA A 231 -18.97 -6.08 -22.30
CA ALA A 231 -17.71 -5.38 -22.54
C ALA A 231 -16.54 -6.20 -21.99
N THR A 232 -15.53 -6.44 -22.82
CA THR A 232 -14.31 -7.11 -22.35
C THR A 232 -13.51 -6.07 -21.59
N LEU A 233 -13.26 -6.33 -20.30
CA LEU A 233 -12.38 -5.50 -19.49
C LEU A 233 -10.93 -5.91 -19.77
N TRP A 234 -10.05 -4.93 -19.93
CA TRP A 234 -8.61 -5.15 -19.93
C TRP A 234 -8.01 -4.71 -18.59
N ASP A 235 -6.83 -5.22 -18.27
CA ASP A 235 -6.07 -4.85 -17.08
C ASP A 235 -4.86 -4.03 -17.51
N MET A 236 -4.31 -3.24 -16.58
CA MET A 236 -3.06 -2.51 -16.81
C MET A 236 -1.90 -3.21 -16.15
N ARG A 237 -0.77 -3.27 -16.85
CA ARG A 237 0.50 -3.73 -16.32
C ARG A 237 1.48 -2.56 -16.29
N THR A 238 2.03 -2.28 -15.11
CA THR A 238 3.18 -1.41 -14.93
C THR A 238 4.39 -2.25 -14.58
N ASP A 239 5.45 -2.12 -15.37
CA ASP A 239 6.74 -2.71 -15.10
C ASP A 239 7.68 -1.65 -14.49
N PHE A 240 8.34 -2.01 -13.40
CA PHE A 240 9.31 -1.19 -12.70
C PHE A 240 10.67 -1.87 -12.81
N GLY A 241 11.58 -1.33 -13.62
CA GLY A 241 12.87 -1.98 -13.85
C GLY A 241 13.96 -1.02 -14.30
N SER A 242 15.21 -1.40 -14.06
CA SER A 242 16.35 -0.56 -14.49
C SER A 242 16.71 -0.73 -15.96
N ASP A 243 16.22 -1.81 -16.58
CA ASP A 243 16.37 -2.13 -18.00
C ASP A 243 15.03 -2.60 -18.55
N SER A 244 14.38 -1.78 -19.39
CA SER A 244 13.11 -2.13 -20.02
C SER A 244 13.25 -3.21 -21.10
N THR A 245 14.48 -3.57 -21.50
CA THR A 245 14.75 -4.61 -22.48
C THR A 245 14.95 -6.00 -21.86
N ASP A 246 15.18 -6.07 -20.55
CA ASP A 246 15.31 -7.33 -19.80
C ASP A 246 14.03 -7.61 -18.99
N PRO A 247 13.19 -8.58 -19.42
CA PRO A 247 11.95 -8.90 -18.73
C PRO A 247 12.14 -9.46 -17.31
N ASP A 248 13.34 -9.95 -16.97
CA ASP A 248 13.69 -10.46 -15.65
C ASP A 248 14.21 -9.35 -14.70
N ASN A 249 14.55 -8.17 -15.23
CA ASN A 249 14.94 -6.98 -14.48
C ASN A 249 13.74 -6.03 -14.22
N THR A 250 12.52 -6.56 -14.26
CA THR A 250 11.31 -5.78 -14.00
C THR A 250 10.47 -6.39 -12.88
N THR A 251 10.09 -5.55 -11.91
CA THR A 251 9.01 -5.87 -10.98
C THR A 251 7.69 -5.51 -11.64
N LYS A 252 6.84 -6.52 -11.83
CA LYS A 252 5.56 -6.37 -12.54
C LYS A 252 4.46 -6.06 -11.54
N TRP A 253 3.72 -5.01 -11.79
CA TRP A 253 2.53 -4.65 -11.04
C TRP A 253 1.34 -4.67 -11.98
N ILE A 254 0.29 -5.39 -11.61
CA ILE A 254 -0.92 -5.52 -12.43
C ILE A 254 -2.08 -4.87 -11.68
N GLN A 255 -2.67 -3.84 -12.29
CA GLN A 255 -3.93 -3.28 -11.87
C GLN A 255 -5.05 -4.13 -12.46
N ASN A 256 -5.53 -5.07 -11.66
CA ASN A 256 -6.68 -5.88 -12.03
C ASN A 256 -7.99 -5.19 -11.61
N SER A 257 -8.87 -4.94 -12.58
CA SER A 257 -10.15 -4.27 -12.39
C SER A 257 -11.10 -4.96 -11.38
N SER A 258 -10.90 -6.26 -11.14
CA SER A 258 -11.77 -7.09 -10.31
C SER A 258 -11.25 -7.40 -8.91
N ILE A 259 -9.95 -7.19 -8.63
CA ILE A 259 -9.31 -7.71 -7.39
C ILE A 259 -9.03 -6.62 -6.35
N GLY A 260 -9.13 -5.32 -6.68
CA GLY A 260 -8.91 -4.24 -5.69
C GLY A 260 -7.61 -4.42 -4.91
N THR A 261 -6.55 -4.82 -5.61
CA THR A 261 -5.30 -5.29 -5.01
C THR A 261 -4.70 -4.27 -4.06
N GLN A 262 -4.21 -4.75 -2.91
CA GLN A 262 -3.48 -3.94 -1.95
C GLN A 262 -2.15 -3.47 -2.52
N PRO A 263 -1.59 -2.38 -1.96
CA PRO A 263 -0.27 -1.91 -2.35
C PRO A 263 0.78 -3.02 -2.17
N GLN A 264 1.50 -3.31 -3.24
CA GLN A 264 2.66 -4.18 -3.18
C GLN A 264 3.91 -3.31 -3.03
N PRO A 265 4.76 -3.58 -2.02
CA PRO A 265 6.09 -2.99 -1.96
C PRO A 265 6.89 -3.39 -3.20
N ILE A 266 7.47 -2.40 -3.86
CA ILE A 266 8.38 -2.55 -4.99
C ILE A 266 9.74 -2.04 -4.52
N GLU A 267 10.73 -2.92 -4.53
CA GLU A 267 12.10 -2.55 -4.19
C GLU A 267 12.77 -1.96 -5.43
N VAL A 268 13.25 -0.73 -5.32
CA VAL A 268 13.93 -0.03 -6.40
C VAL A 268 15.40 0.13 -6.06
N ASP A 269 16.28 -0.38 -6.90
CA ASP A 269 17.71 -0.11 -6.82
C ASP A 269 17.99 1.33 -7.28
N SER A 270 18.13 2.25 -6.32
CA SER A 270 18.34 3.67 -6.61
C SER A 270 19.74 3.99 -7.14
N SER A 271 20.67 3.02 -7.12
CA SER A 271 21.98 3.18 -7.78
C SER A 271 21.88 3.12 -9.30
N LYS A 272 20.71 2.74 -9.83
CA LYS A 272 20.40 2.67 -11.25
C LYS A 272 19.20 3.53 -11.58
N PRO A 273 19.09 4.05 -12.81
CA PRO A 273 17.85 4.64 -13.27
C PRO A 273 16.71 3.63 -13.19
N LEU A 274 15.53 4.05 -12.75
CA LEU A 274 14.30 3.25 -12.76
C LEU A 274 13.45 3.65 -13.96
N THR A 275 13.22 2.72 -14.87
CA THR A 275 12.23 2.87 -15.93
C THR A 275 10.89 2.30 -15.49
N ILE A 276 9.85 3.14 -15.59
CA ILE A 276 8.45 2.77 -15.37
C ILE A 276 7.83 2.63 -16.75
N THR A 277 7.34 1.44 -17.08
CA THR A 277 6.69 1.16 -18.36
C THR A 277 5.26 0.70 -18.12
N SER A 278 4.28 1.42 -18.65
CA SER A 278 2.88 0.99 -18.61
C SER A 278 2.45 0.35 -19.93
N SER A 279 1.71 -0.75 -19.84
CA SER A 279 1.20 -1.50 -20.98
C SER A 279 -0.20 -2.06 -20.70
N ALA A 280 -1.02 -2.07 -21.74
CA ALA A 280 -2.32 -2.75 -21.76
C ALA A 280 -2.12 -4.28 -21.74
N ILE A 281 -2.88 -5.02 -20.91
CA ILE A 281 -2.90 -6.50 -20.94
C ILE A 281 -4.34 -7.04 -20.95
N GLY A 282 -4.64 -8.01 -21.80
CA GLY A 282 -5.99 -8.60 -21.88
C GLY A 282 -6.13 -9.75 -22.88
N PRO A 283 -7.16 -10.60 -22.74
CA PRO A 283 -7.30 -11.85 -23.51
C PRO A 283 -7.86 -11.69 -24.94
N GLY A 284 -8.09 -10.47 -25.43
CA GLY A 284 -8.75 -10.23 -26.72
C GLY A 284 -7.89 -9.46 -27.71
N THR A 285 -7.66 -10.03 -28.89
CA THR A 285 -7.22 -9.30 -30.09
C THR A 285 -8.39 -8.42 -30.58
N GLY A 286 -8.23 -7.10 -30.68
CA GLY A 286 -9.25 -6.19 -31.24
C GLY A 286 -9.95 -5.26 -30.25
N CYS A 287 -9.34 -4.95 -29.11
CA CYS A 287 -9.79 -3.85 -28.26
C CYS A 287 -9.26 -2.53 -28.86
N ASN A 288 -10.00 -1.43 -28.84
CA ASN A 288 -9.52 -0.12 -29.30
C ASN A 288 -9.60 0.86 -28.12
N SER A 289 -8.57 1.70 -27.91
CA SER A 289 -8.64 2.82 -26.99
C SER A 289 -9.71 3.77 -27.52
N VAL A 290 -10.56 4.32 -26.65
CA VAL A 290 -11.68 5.16 -27.06
C VAL A 290 -11.25 6.62 -26.91
N GLY A 291 -10.06 6.91 -27.45
CA GLY A 291 -9.57 8.27 -27.72
C GLY A 291 -10.23 8.80 -28.99
N ASN A 292 -10.59 10.08 -28.97
CA ASN A 292 -11.56 10.70 -29.86
C ASN A 292 -11.19 10.70 -31.38
N SER A 293 -12.12 10.20 -32.19
CA SER A 293 -12.32 10.37 -33.65
C SER A 293 -11.17 10.19 -34.65
N SER A 294 -11.07 8.97 -35.18
CA SER A 294 -11.07 8.81 -36.64
C SER A 294 -12.38 8.10 -37.05
N THR A 295 -12.93 8.46 -38.21
CA THR A 295 -14.28 8.17 -38.72
C THR A 295 -14.75 6.72 -38.80
N ASP A 296 -14.05 5.74 -38.21
CA ASP A 296 -14.54 4.37 -38.15
C ASP A 296 -14.25 3.62 -36.84
N GLY A 297 -13.52 4.20 -35.88
CA GLY A 297 -13.17 3.52 -34.63
C GLY A 297 -12.57 2.12 -34.85
N SER A 298 -11.89 1.90 -36.00
CA SER A 298 -11.45 0.58 -36.45
C SER A 298 -9.96 0.28 -36.19
N GLU A 299 -9.24 1.22 -35.58
CA GLU A 299 -7.81 1.11 -35.26
C GLU A 299 -7.58 0.10 -34.13
N ASP A 300 -7.15 -1.12 -34.48
CA ASP A 300 -6.82 -2.23 -33.58
C ASP A 300 -5.78 -1.78 -32.53
N LEU A 301 -5.96 -2.06 -31.21
CA LEU A 301 -4.96 -1.77 -30.16
C LEU A 301 -3.55 -2.30 -30.47
N ARG A 302 -3.42 -3.23 -31.41
CA ARG A 302 -2.12 -3.69 -31.91
C ARG A 302 -1.29 -2.56 -32.53
N ASP A 303 -1.93 -1.50 -33.02
CA ASP A 303 -1.27 -0.30 -33.52
C ASP A 303 -0.89 0.68 -32.39
N TYR A 304 -1.53 0.55 -31.22
CA TYR A 304 -1.22 1.27 -29.98
C TYR A 304 -0.26 0.50 -29.06
N GLY A 305 0.57 -0.38 -29.62
CA GLY A 305 1.60 -1.16 -28.91
C GLY A 305 2.76 -0.32 -28.33
N GLU A 306 2.55 0.98 -28.16
CA GLU A 306 3.53 1.89 -27.61
C GLU A 306 3.52 1.82 -26.09
N ASN A 307 4.51 1.10 -25.60
CA ASN A 307 4.86 1.08 -24.19
C ASN A 307 5.35 2.47 -23.77
N ILE A 308 4.50 3.24 -23.10
CA ILE A 308 4.93 4.53 -22.56
C ILE A 308 5.86 4.29 -21.37
N SER A 309 7.06 4.84 -21.49
CA SER A 309 8.16 4.61 -20.56
C SER A 309 8.77 5.92 -20.08
N HIS A 310 8.88 6.05 -18.76
CA HIS A 310 9.57 7.16 -18.11
C HIS A 310 10.72 6.66 -17.25
N THR A 311 11.87 7.31 -17.33
CA THR A 311 13.07 6.92 -16.58
C THR A 311 13.36 7.94 -15.50
N ILE A 312 13.31 7.46 -14.26
CA ILE A 312 13.71 8.18 -13.07
C ILE A 312 15.20 7.98 -12.87
N ASN A 313 15.93 9.07 -12.82
CA ASN A 313 17.30 9.08 -12.34
C ASN A 313 17.31 9.58 -10.90
N PHE A 314 17.65 8.72 -9.92
CA PHE A 314 17.64 9.10 -8.51
C PHE A 314 18.74 10.11 -8.14
N ASP A 315 19.76 10.27 -8.99
CA ASP A 315 20.74 11.35 -8.88
C ASP A 315 20.20 12.68 -9.44
N ASN A 316 19.03 12.68 -10.08
CA ASN A 316 18.39 13.87 -10.62
C ASN A 316 16.91 13.98 -10.16
N PRO A 317 16.63 14.75 -9.08
CA PRO A 317 15.28 14.90 -8.56
C PRO A 317 14.27 15.47 -9.56
N THR A 318 14.73 16.18 -10.61
CA THR A 318 13.83 16.71 -11.63
C THR A 318 13.05 15.61 -12.36
N THR A 319 13.60 14.38 -12.40
CA THR A 319 12.98 13.21 -13.04
C THR A 319 11.90 12.52 -12.20
N PHE A 320 11.59 12.98 -10.98
CA PHE A 320 10.53 12.40 -10.15
C PHE A 320 9.84 13.35 -9.16
N ASN A 321 10.42 14.50 -8.81
CA ASN A 321 9.83 15.52 -7.94
C ASN A 321 9.38 16.78 -8.70
N GLY A 322 9.58 16.81 -10.02
CA GLY A 322 9.52 18.04 -10.81
C GLY A 322 10.73 18.94 -10.51
N ASP A 323 10.70 20.15 -11.06
CA ASP A 323 11.82 21.11 -11.01
C ASP A 323 12.33 21.41 -9.58
N ARG A 324 13.52 22.00 -9.50
CA ARG A 324 14.25 22.25 -8.25
C ARG A 324 13.42 23.09 -7.26
N ASP A 325 13.56 22.81 -5.95
CA ASP A 325 12.85 23.49 -4.85
C ASP A 325 13.02 25.03 -4.83
N ASP A 326 13.91 25.60 -5.65
CA ASP A 326 14.20 27.04 -5.79
C ASP A 326 13.69 27.71 -7.08
N ASP A 327 13.12 26.96 -8.04
CA ASP A 327 12.61 27.55 -9.28
C ASP A 327 11.09 27.84 -9.24
N ALA A 328 10.71 29.01 -9.77
CA ALA A 328 9.33 29.52 -9.78
C ALA A 328 8.37 28.75 -10.71
N TYR A 329 8.84 27.66 -11.33
CA TYR A 329 8.09 26.84 -12.26
C TYR A 329 7.56 25.59 -11.55
N ASN A 330 6.36 25.72 -11.00
CA ASN A 330 5.55 24.62 -10.48
C ASN A 330 4.98 23.77 -11.63
N THR A 331 5.83 23.16 -12.45
CA THR A 331 5.38 22.33 -13.56
C THR A 331 5.26 20.89 -13.08
N SER A 332 4.02 20.40 -13.04
CA SER A 332 3.66 18.99 -12.83
C SER A 332 4.17 18.03 -13.92
N GLN A 333 4.90 18.54 -14.91
CA GLN A 333 5.61 17.76 -15.93
C GLN A 333 7.04 17.54 -15.48
N VAL A 334 7.36 16.27 -15.27
CA VAL A 334 8.67 15.78 -14.86
C VAL A 334 9.65 15.73 -16.04
N ASP A 335 9.12 15.67 -17.25
CA ASP A 335 9.84 15.82 -18.50
C ASP A 335 8.93 16.56 -19.49
N SER A 336 9.31 17.78 -19.89
CA SER A 336 8.54 18.56 -20.85
C SER A 336 8.57 17.97 -22.26
N THR A 337 9.51 17.05 -22.54
CA THR A 337 9.63 16.34 -23.81
C THR A 337 8.80 15.05 -23.86
N LYS A 338 8.25 14.61 -22.72
CA LYS A 338 7.38 13.43 -22.59
C LYS A 338 6.10 13.81 -21.87
N SER A 339 5.14 14.36 -22.61
CA SER A 339 3.85 14.78 -22.06
C SER A 339 3.03 13.63 -21.47
N GLY A 340 3.25 12.40 -21.92
CA GLY A 340 2.55 11.20 -21.51
C GLY A 340 2.89 10.65 -20.11
N VAL A 341 3.80 11.26 -19.33
CA VAL A 341 3.98 10.89 -17.92
C VAL A 341 3.99 12.12 -17.01
N ARG A 342 3.16 12.08 -15.96
CA ARG A 342 3.08 13.15 -14.96
C ARG A 342 3.26 12.61 -13.55
N PHE A 343 3.99 13.36 -12.74
CA PHE A 343 4.09 13.13 -11.29
C PHE A 343 3.50 14.35 -10.62
N LEU A 344 2.37 14.17 -9.97
CA LEU A 344 1.67 15.24 -9.29
C LEU A 344 1.97 15.16 -7.79
N LYS A 345 2.35 16.29 -7.22
CA LYS A 345 2.49 16.51 -5.77
C LYS A 345 1.37 17.40 -5.24
N LYS A 346 1.29 17.49 -3.92
CA LYS A 346 0.39 18.41 -3.23
C LYS A 346 0.66 19.86 -3.67
N GLY A 347 -0.40 20.59 -4.02
CA GLY A 347 -0.33 21.94 -4.58
C GLY A 347 -0.25 21.99 -6.11
N ASP A 348 -0.08 20.85 -6.79
CA ASP A 348 -0.04 20.83 -8.25
C ASP A 348 -1.42 21.01 -8.87
N VAL A 349 -1.41 21.59 -10.06
CA VAL A 349 -2.57 21.74 -10.95
C VAL A 349 -2.44 20.71 -12.07
N PRO A 350 -3.33 19.70 -12.17
CA PRO A 350 -3.46 18.91 -13.38
C PRO A 350 -3.79 19.86 -14.54
N LYS A 351 -2.97 19.83 -15.59
CA LYS A 351 -3.22 20.64 -16.79
C LYS A 351 -4.46 20.05 -17.48
N PHE A 352 -5.36 20.93 -17.92
CA PHE A 352 -6.66 20.64 -18.58
C PHE A 352 -7.79 20.21 -17.63
N GLY A 353 -8.93 20.91 -17.75
CA GLY A 353 -10.10 20.79 -16.89
C GLY A 353 -11.24 19.97 -17.48
N GLY A 354 -12.23 19.66 -16.65
CA GLY A 354 -13.55 19.13 -17.01
C GLY A 354 -13.55 17.84 -17.83
N TYR A 355 -13.63 18.00 -19.15
CA TYR A 355 -13.74 16.96 -20.16
C TYR A 355 -12.87 17.34 -21.37
N THR A 356 -12.52 16.36 -22.20
CA THR A 356 -11.68 16.54 -23.40
C THR A 356 -12.07 17.78 -24.22
N ALA A 357 -11.08 18.55 -24.68
CA ALA A 357 -11.21 19.91 -25.23
C ALA A 357 -11.90 20.01 -26.62
N ASN A 358 -12.84 19.13 -26.97
CA ASN A 358 -13.68 19.35 -28.12
C ASN A 358 -14.73 20.42 -27.78
N PRO A 359 -14.80 21.55 -28.51
CA PRO A 359 -15.74 22.64 -28.26
C PRO A 359 -17.22 22.29 -28.50
N SER A 360 -17.56 21.05 -28.86
CA SER A 360 -18.95 20.61 -28.95
C SER A 360 -19.56 20.35 -27.57
N SER A 361 -20.87 20.60 -27.44
CA SER A 361 -21.65 20.31 -26.24
C SER A 361 -21.31 18.95 -25.61
N PRO A 362 -21.24 18.86 -24.26
CA PRO A 362 -20.83 17.65 -23.56
C PRO A 362 -21.61 16.44 -24.08
N SER A 363 -20.89 15.47 -24.63
CA SER A 363 -21.46 14.23 -25.12
C SER A 363 -21.34 13.15 -24.03
N PRO A 364 -22.23 12.13 -24.01
CA PRO A 364 -22.06 10.97 -23.14
C PRO A 364 -20.79 10.15 -23.40
N ASP A 365 -20.04 10.49 -24.44
CA ASP A 365 -18.81 9.83 -24.86
C ASP A 365 -17.56 10.64 -24.49
N ASP A 366 -17.73 11.85 -23.95
CA ASP A 366 -16.61 12.66 -23.49
C ASP A 366 -16.00 12.04 -22.23
N GLN A 367 -14.69 11.81 -22.26
CA GLN A 367 -13.98 11.30 -21.10
C GLN A 367 -13.66 12.43 -20.11
N PRO A 368 -13.78 12.19 -18.79
CA PRO A 368 -13.38 13.18 -17.80
C PRO A 368 -11.86 13.36 -17.87
N SER A 369 -11.43 14.63 -17.80
CA SER A 369 -10.01 14.98 -17.65
C SER A 369 -9.41 14.36 -16.39
N LEU A 370 -8.08 14.24 -16.33
CA LEU A 370 -7.37 13.85 -15.11
C LEU A 370 -7.77 14.67 -13.88
N GLY A 371 -7.95 15.99 -14.03
CA GLY A 371 -8.40 16.83 -12.92
C GLY A 371 -9.77 16.43 -12.38
N LYS A 372 -10.72 16.16 -13.29
CA LYS A 372 -12.07 15.69 -12.96
C LYS A 372 -12.08 14.27 -12.39
N PHE A 373 -11.27 13.38 -12.94
CA PHE A 373 -11.09 12.03 -12.40
C PHE A 373 -10.59 12.08 -10.95
N LEU A 374 -9.55 12.87 -10.68
CA LEU A 374 -9.01 13.03 -9.33
C LEU A 374 -10.01 13.71 -8.37
N TYR A 375 -10.87 14.59 -8.88
CA TYR A 375 -11.94 15.20 -8.10
C TYR A 375 -12.96 14.16 -7.64
N ASP A 376 -13.38 13.27 -8.56
CA ASP A 376 -14.30 12.17 -8.26
C ASP A 376 -13.69 11.15 -7.28
N LYS A 377 -12.35 11.09 -7.21
CA LYS A 377 -11.60 10.29 -6.23
C LYS A 377 -11.33 11.02 -4.91
N HIS A 378 -11.86 12.23 -4.74
CA HIS A 378 -11.64 13.10 -3.58
C HIS A 378 -10.14 13.36 -3.33
N MET A 379 -9.41 13.63 -4.40
CA MET A 379 -7.98 13.97 -4.36
C MET A 379 -7.70 15.40 -4.83
N THR A 380 -8.61 16.03 -5.57
CA THR A 380 -8.49 17.43 -5.99
C THR A 380 -9.73 18.24 -5.61
N ILE A 381 -9.55 19.54 -5.40
CA ILE A 381 -10.63 20.51 -5.32
C ILE A 381 -10.58 21.44 -6.54
N ILE A 382 -11.65 22.17 -6.79
CA ILE A 382 -11.66 23.15 -7.86
C ILE A 382 -10.84 24.37 -7.43
N SER A 383 -9.87 24.77 -8.26
CA SER A 383 -9.00 25.91 -7.99
C SER A 383 -9.82 27.20 -7.81
N PRO A 384 -9.56 27.99 -6.76
CA PRO A 384 -10.28 29.24 -6.53
C PRO A 384 -9.78 30.40 -7.41
N THR A 385 -8.61 30.30 -8.05
CA THR A 385 -7.89 31.46 -8.60
C THR A 385 -8.23 31.86 -10.04
N ASN A 386 -8.96 31.04 -10.82
CA ASN A 386 -9.03 31.23 -12.27
C ASN A 386 -10.43 31.14 -12.89
N ILE A 387 -11.50 31.51 -12.17
CA ILE A 387 -12.84 31.55 -12.79
C ILE A 387 -13.43 32.96 -12.65
N THR A 388 -13.47 33.66 -13.79
CA THR A 388 -14.34 34.81 -13.99
C THR A 388 -15.76 34.25 -14.08
N ILE A 389 -16.49 34.26 -12.96
CA ILE A 389 -17.89 33.86 -12.95
C ILE A 389 -18.70 35.01 -13.54
N ASP A 390 -19.15 34.86 -14.78
CA ASP A 390 -19.98 35.87 -15.45
C ASP A 390 -21.40 35.97 -14.83
N ASP A 391 -21.85 34.95 -14.07
CA ASP A 391 -23.13 34.96 -13.34
C ASP A 391 -23.05 34.25 -11.96
N PRO A 392 -23.15 34.98 -10.83
CA PRO A 392 -23.09 34.41 -9.48
C PRO A 392 -24.35 33.63 -9.06
N SER A 393 -25.37 33.53 -9.91
CA SER A 393 -26.64 32.84 -9.61
C SER A 393 -26.72 31.39 -10.12
N THR A 394 -25.81 30.95 -10.97
CA THR A 394 -25.77 29.57 -11.46
C THR A 394 -25.26 28.62 -10.38
N PRO A 395 -25.87 27.44 -10.16
CA PRO A 395 -25.35 26.44 -9.21
C PRO A 395 -23.91 26.07 -9.59
N LEU A 396 -22.95 26.56 -8.81
CA LEU A 396 -21.54 26.63 -9.20
C LEU A 396 -20.90 25.28 -9.48
N VAL A 397 -21.41 24.17 -8.96
CA VAL A 397 -20.64 22.91 -8.96
C VAL A 397 -20.77 22.16 -10.29
N ASP A 398 -21.99 21.98 -10.81
CA ASP A 398 -22.19 21.10 -11.98
C ASP A 398 -21.64 21.69 -13.28
N GLU A 399 -21.81 23.00 -13.50
CA GLU A 399 -21.28 23.68 -14.69
C GLU A 399 -19.75 23.81 -14.66
N ARG A 400 -19.16 23.95 -13.47
CA ARG A 400 -17.69 23.95 -13.34
C ARG A 400 -17.12 22.57 -13.66
N LEU A 401 -17.77 21.51 -13.22
CA LEU A 401 -17.27 20.16 -13.48
C LEU A 401 -17.34 19.76 -14.96
N THR A 402 -18.18 20.41 -15.77
CA THR A 402 -18.27 20.20 -17.21
C THR A 402 -17.48 21.20 -18.06
N ASN A 403 -16.97 22.28 -17.46
CA ASN A 403 -16.21 23.30 -18.18
C ASN A 403 -14.74 22.85 -18.39
N PRO A 404 -14.25 22.79 -19.64
CA PRO A 404 -12.86 22.39 -19.94
C PRO A 404 -11.79 23.34 -19.37
N GLU A 405 -12.16 24.59 -19.07
CA GLU A 405 -11.28 25.59 -18.45
C GLU A 405 -11.19 25.44 -16.92
N THR A 406 -11.98 24.56 -16.31
CA THR A 406 -11.99 24.38 -14.86
C THR A 406 -10.69 23.79 -14.37
N GLN A 407 -9.92 24.58 -13.65
CA GLN A 407 -8.68 24.13 -13.04
C GLN A 407 -8.95 23.40 -11.72
N PHE A 408 -8.19 22.33 -11.49
CA PHE A 408 -8.20 21.57 -10.25
C PHE A 408 -6.86 21.75 -9.52
N ILE A 409 -6.85 21.59 -8.21
CA ILE A 409 -5.62 21.55 -7.41
C ILE A 409 -5.64 20.34 -6.48
N ILE A 410 -4.49 19.71 -6.27
CA ILE A 410 -4.33 18.73 -5.18
C ILE A 410 -4.18 19.52 -3.89
N PRO A 411 -5.20 19.57 -3.01
CA PRO A 411 -5.24 20.56 -1.94
C PRO A 411 -4.24 20.24 -0.82
N THR A 412 -3.73 21.29 -0.22
CA THR A 412 -3.20 21.22 1.14
C THR A 412 -4.32 21.00 2.16
N LYS A 413 -3.95 20.63 3.39
CA LYS A 413 -4.93 20.50 4.48
C LYS A 413 -5.61 21.83 4.73
N GLU A 414 -4.84 22.90 4.69
CA GLU A 414 -5.29 24.28 4.90
C GLU A 414 -6.26 24.72 3.79
N GLU A 415 -5.93 24.46 2.53
CA GLU A 415 -6.81 24.76 1.39
C GLU A 415 -8.11 23.95 1.43
N LEU A 416 -8.04 22.65 1.71
CA LEU A 416 -9.24 21.81 1.84
C LEU A 416 -10.16 22.31 2.97
N LEU A 417 -9.58 22.73 4.11
CA LEU A 417 -10.36 23.28 5.21
C LEU A 417 -10.95 24.65 4.86
N ALA A 418 -10.23 25.47 4.10
CA ALA A 418 -10.65 26.81 3.67
C ALA A 418 -11.70 26.79 2.54
N ASP A 419 -11.82 25.68 1.79
CA ASP A 419 -12.82 25.56 0.71
C ASP A 419 -14.25 25.66 1.27
N LEU A 420 -14.96 26.73 0.92
CA LEU A 420 -16.33 26.99 1.39
C LEU A 420 -17.39 26.28 0.54
N THR A 421 -17.02 25.69 -0.59
CA THR A 421 -17.93 24.97 -1.49
C THR A 421 -18.20 23.54 -1.04
N LEU A 422 -17.31 22.98 -0.22
CA LEU A 422 -17.42 21.62 0.32
C LEU A 422 -18.03 21.60 1.73
N THR A 423 -18.95 20.67 1.96
CA THR A 423 -19.48 20.33 3.27
C THR A 423 -18.43 19.62 4.15
N ALA A 424 -18.66 19.57 5.46
CA ALA A 424 -17.79 18.84 6.38
C ALA A 424 -17.71 17.32 6.06
N ALA A 425 -18.80 16.74 5.56
CA ALA A 425 -18.85 15.33 5.16
C ALA A 425 -18.01 15.08 3.90
N GLU A 426 -18.11 15.96 2.90
CA GLU A 426 -17.28 15.87 1.69
C GLU A 426 -15.80 16.03 2.05
N LYS A 427 -15.43 17.03 2.86
CA LYS A 427 -14.04 17.22 3.33
C LYS A 427 -13.48 15.98 4.04
N ALA A 428 -14.33 15.25 4.78
CA ALA A 428 -13.91 14.03 5.46
C ALA A 428 -13.68 12.83 4.52
N ALA A 429 -14.23 12.87 3.30
CA ALA A 429 -14.01 11.84 2.28
C ALA A 429 -12.70 12.02 1.50
N PHE A 430 -12.05 13.18 1.61
CA PHE A 430 -10.80 13.46 0.91
C PHE A 430 -9.61 12.66 1.44
N SER A 431 -8.83 12.14 0.51
CA SER A 431 -7.53 11.54 0.78
C SER A 431 -6.44 12.56 0.47
N LEU A 432 -5.96 13.25 1.50
CA LEU A 432 -4.84 14.18 1.35
C LEU A 432 -3.56 13.43 0.98
N LEU A 433 -2.87 13.92 -0.05
CA LEU A 433 -1.58 13.38 -0.48
C LEU A 433 -0.50 13.76 0.55
N GLY A 434 0.23 12.77 1.03
CA GLY A 434 1.41 12.97 1.90
C GLY A 434 2.59 13.60 1.16
N ASP A 435 3.53 14.18 1.90
CA ASP A 435 4.76 14.76 1.31
C ASP A 435 5.65 13.66 0.67
N ASP A 436 5.53 12.44 1.18
CA ASP A 436 6.16 11.20 0.71
C ASP A 436 5.34 10.48 -0.38
N GLN A 437 4.33 11.13 -0.95
CA GLN A 437 3.46 10.55 -1.97
C GLN A 437 3.44 11.35 -3.26
N ARG A 438 3.33 10.65 -4.39
CA ARG A 438 3.11 11.23 -5.72
C ARG A 438 1.98 10.50 -6.41
N ILE A 439 1.13 11.24 -7.12
CA ILE A 439 0.22 10.63 -8.10
C ILE A 439 1.02 10.53 -9.39
N ILE A 440 1.25 9.31 -9.86
CA ILE A 440 1.86 9.06 -11.16
C ILE A 440 0.74 8.73 -12.13
N ALA A 441 0.65 9.52 -13.20
CA ALA A 441 -0.22 9.26 -14.32
C ALA A 441 0.65 8.91 -15.54
N VAL A 442 0.36 7.78 -16.19
CA VAL A 442 0.99 7.36 -17.44
C VAL A 442 -0.10 7.25 -18.51
N GLU A 443 -0.01 8.11 -19.50
CA GLU A 443 -0.87 8.15 -20.67
C GLU A 443 -0.57 6.91 -21.50
N VAL A 444 -1.60 6.17 -21.93
CA VAL A 444 -1.40 4.90 -22.62
C VAL A 444 -2.01 4.94 -24.00
N GLY A 445 -1.20 4.59 -25.00
CA GLY A 445 -1.60 4.56 -26.40
C GLY A 445 -1.38 5.88 -27.15
N GLN A 446 -0.77 6.90 -26.56
CA GLN A 446 -0.46 8.15 -27.26
C GLN A 446 0.84 8.75 -26.72
N ASP A 447 1.74 9.21 -27.60
CA ASP A 447 2.99 9.89 -27.24
C ASP A 447 3.09 11.34 -27.77
N SER A 448 2.06 11.80 -28.50
CA SER A 448 1.99 13.09 -29.19
C SER A 448 1.03 14.05 -28.51
N ASP A 449 1.37 15.35 -28.49
CA ASP A 449 0.47 16.43 -28.03
C ASP A 449 -0.68 16.74 -29.01
N GLU A 450 -0.64 16.16 -30.21
CA GLU A 450 -1.65 16.27 -31.27
C GLU A 450 -2.07 14.88 -31.77
N LEU A 451 -3.37 14.69 -31.97
CA LEU A 451 -3.91 13.52 -32.66
C LEU A 451 -3.49 13.53 -34.13
N ALA A 452 -3.57 12.38 -34.81
CA ALA A 452 -3.18 12.26 -36.23
C ALA A 452 -3.96 13.19 -37.18
N ASN A 453 -5.11 13.70 -36.73
CA ASN A 453 -5.95 14.66 -37.46
C ASN A 453 -5.59 16.14 -37.19
N GLY A 454 -4.60 16.42 -36.33
CA GLY A 454 -4.15 17.75 -35.92
C GLY A 454 -4.95 18.37 -34.78
N ASP A 455 -5.92 17.65 -34.19
CA ASP A 455 -6.61 18.10 -32.99
C ASP A 455 -5.71 17.97 -31.76
N PRO A 456 -5.84 18.86 -30.76
CA PRO A 456 -5.11 18.73 -29.51
C PRO A 456 -5.40 17.38 -28.86
N ASN A 457 -4.36 16.72 -28.35
CA ASN A 457 -4.51 15.50 -27.59
C ASN A 457 -5.47 15.77 -26.40
N PRO A 458 -6.51 14.93 -26.19
CA PRO A 458 -7.43 15.05 -25.06
C PRO A 458 -6.72 15.06 -23.69
N GLY A 459 -5.47 14.59 -23.64
CA GLY A 459 -4.65 14.45 -22.46
C GLY A 459 -5.10 13.26 -21.62
N PHE A 460 -4.70 13.28 -20.36
CA PHE A 460 -4.93 12.16 -19.46
C PHE A 460 -6.43 11.90 -19.19
N ASP A 461 -6.88 10.66 -19.39
CA ASP A 461 -8.27 10.21 -19.28
C ASP A 461 -8.46 8.95 -18.40
N LEU A 462 -9.64 8.31 -18.45
CA LEU A 462 -9.98 7.14 -17.62
C LEU A 462 -9.29 5.84 -18.06
N GLN A 463 -8.71 5.83 -19.26
CA GLN A 463 -8.04 4.68 -19.87
C GLN A 463 -6.55 4.66 -19.54
N ASP A 464 -6.07 5.68 -18.85
CA ASP A 464 -4.68 5.79 -18.43
C ASP A 464 -4.40 5.05 -17.13
N ASN A 465 -3.11 4.88 -16.88
CA ASN A 465 -2.62 4.26 -15.67
C ASN A 465 -2.35 5.32 -14.60
N ILE A 466 -3.21 5.38 -13.59
CA ILE A 466 -3.12 6.40 -12.54
C ILE A 466 -3.03 5.73 -11.18
N PHE A 467 -1.92 5.97 -10.48
CA PHE A 467 -1.65 5.37 -9.19
C PHE A 467 -0.89 6.32 -8.26
N ILE A 468 -1.07 6.14 -6.96
CA ILE A 468 -0.26 6.79 -5.93
C ILE A 468 0.98 5.92 -5.68
N VAL A 469 2.16 6.52 -5.72
CA VAL A 469 3.39 5.92 -5.20
C VAL A 469 3.74 6.60 -3.89
N THR A 470 3.98 5.81 -2.84
CA THR A 470 4.51 6.27 -1.56
C THR A 470 5.97 5.86 -1.44
N SER A 471 6.85 6.80 -1.14
CA SER A 471 8.28 6.58 -0.98
C SER A 471 8.95 7.70 -0.17
N ASP A 472 9.88 7.32 0.71
CA ASP A 472 10.68 8.27 1.50
C ASP A 472 11.47 9.25 0.63
N ILE A 473 11.89 8.84 -0.57
CA ILE A 473 12.64 9.68 -1.52
C ILE A 473 11.89 10.96 -1.89
N PHE A 474 10.55 10.92 -1.91
CA PHE A 474 9.71 12.06 -2.26
C PHE A 474 9.68 13.13 -1.16
N SER A 475 10.00 12.75 0.08
CA SER A 475 10.11 13.66 1.23
C SER A 475 11.53 14.24 1.41
N LYS A 476 12.53 13.68 0.70
CA LYS A 476 13.92 14.13 0.84
C LYS A 476 14.09 15.50 0.20
N LYS A 477 14.67 16.42 0.98
CA LYS A 477 15.11 17.72 0.46
C LYS A 477 16.49 17.56 -0.14
N PHE A 478 16.63 17.94 -1.41
CA PHE A 478 17.91 17.87 -2.09
C PHE A 478 18.59 19.25 -2.07
N PRO A 479 19.86 19.38 -1.64
CA PRO A 479 20.56 20.66 -1.68
C PRO A 479 20.67 21.15 -3.12
N SER A 480 20.41 22.44 -3.37
CA SER A 480 20.52 23.04 -4.72
C SER A 480 21.95 22.95 -5.29
N THR A 481 22.96 22.82 -4.42
CA THR A 481 24.37 22.66 -4.79
C THR A 481 24.79 21.22 -5.10
N SER A 482 23.94 20.23 -4.85
CA SER A 482 24.27 18.81 -5.08
C SER A 482 24.32 18.41 -6.55
N PHE A 483 23.89 19.29 -7.46
CA PHE A 483 23.71 18.95 -8.87
C PHE A 483 24.45 19.95 -9.76
N LEU A 484 25.67 19.58 -10.17
CA LEU A 484 26.32 20.23 -11.29
C LEU A 484 25.44 20.03 -12.54
N PRO A 485 25.24 21.06 -13.37
CA PRO A 485 24.48 20.91 -14.61
C PRO A 485 25.09 19.77 -15.43
N TYR A 486 24.25 18.78 -15.76
CA TYR A 486 24.61 17.72 -16.69
C TYR A 486 24.93 18.39 -18.04
N PRO A 487 26.13 18.20 -18.62
CA PRO A 487 26.52 18.85 -19.86
C PRO A 487 25.72 18.38 -21.07
#